data_AF-A0A9X3WJA5-F1
#
_entry.id   AF-A0A9X3WJA5-F1
#
_cell.length_a   1.000
_cell.length_b   1.000
_cell.length_c   1.000
_cell.angle_alpha   90.00
_cell.angle_beta   90.00
_cell.angle_gamma   90.00
#
_symmetry.space_group_name_H-M   'P 1'
#
loop_
_entity.id
_entity.type
_entity.pdbx_description
1 polymer ?
#
loop_
_entity_poly.entity_id
_entity_poly.type
_entity_poly.pdbx_seq_one_letter_code
_entity_poly.pdbx_strand_id
1 'polypeptide(L)'
;MNIIQLLIWVVLPLSSMAIFLMGLIWQYKSKESYQKGLKNMFCVGIGTITLITGLISLNGEVNVVHWMVELFSLHSTGKLMATTSLLFQIHILSLCGLLIILPFTQYIKLFNIIASVIFTGVMAVITFTKVSLVELTGRVVGIKHHIKTKPEAVKEF
;
A
#
# COMPACT_ATOMS: atom_id res chain seq x y z
N MET A 1 17.05 -24.32 -6.87
CA MET A 1 16.40 -23.67 -5.71
C MET A 1 15.59 -24.73 -4.99
N ASN A 2 15.75 -24.87 -3.67
CA ASN A 2 15.03 -25.91 -2.92
C ASN A 2 13.56 -25.48 -2.74
N ILE A 3 12.62 -26.43 -2.77
CA ILE A 3 11.19 -26.19 -2.52
C ILE A 3 10.97 -25.44 -1.19
N ILE A 4 11.77 -25.76 -0.16
CA ILE A 4 11.69 -25.12 1.16
C ILE A 4 12.03 -23.63 1.07
N GLN A 5 13.04 -23.25 0.27
CA GLN A 5 13.42 -21.85 0.07
C GLN A 5 12.34 -21.07 -0.67
N LEU A 6 11.69 -21.70 -1.66
CA LEU A 6 10.54 -21.10 -2.35
C LEU A 6 9.39 -20.85 -1.38
N LEU A 7 9.04 -21.84 -0.55
CA LEU A 7 7.95 -21.70 0.42
C LEU A 7 8.21 -20.58 1.43
N ILE A 8 9.41 -20.51 2.00
CA ILE A 8 9.74 -19.56 3.06
C ILE A 8 9.97 -18.14 2.52
N TRP A 9 10.66 -18.00 1.38
CA TRP A 9 11.10 -16.69 0.89
C TRP A 9 10.24 -16.10 -0.23
N VAL A 10 9.25 -16.83 -0.73
CA VAL A 10 8.34 -16.34 -1.78
C VAL A 10 6.89 -16.52 -1.36
N VAL A 11 6.49 -17.74 -1.01
CA VAL A 11 5.08 -18.03 -0.71
C VAL A 11 4.66 -17.40 0.61
N LEU A 12 5.48 -17.49 1.66
CA LEU A 12 5.15 -16.98 2.99
C LEU A 12 4.95 -15.44 3.00
N PRO A 13 5.84 -14.61 2.43
CA PRO A 13 5.67 -13.16 2.42
C PRO A 13 4.48 -12.71 1.55
N LEU A 14 4.23 -13.38 0.43
CA LEU A 14 3.05 -13.09 -0.40
C LEU A 14 1.75 -13.46 0.32
N SER A 15 1.73 -14.62 0.99
CA SER A 15 0.56 -15.09 1.74
C SER A 15 0.26 -14.19 2.93
N SER A 16 1.29 -13.77 3.67
CA SER A 16 1.11 -12.85 4.81
C SER A 16 0.54 -11.52 4.37
N MET A 17 0.99 -10.98 3.24
CA MET A 17 0.46 -9.76 2.66
C MET A 17 -0.98 -9.94 2.18
N ALA A 18 -1.32 -11.07 1.55
CA ALA A 18 -2.70 -11.37 1.13
C ALA A 18 -3.66 -11.48 2.32
N ILE A 19 -3.26 -12.18 3.39
CA ILE A 19 -4.07 -12.32 4.61
C ILE A 19 -4.26 -10.94 5.27
N PHE A 20 -3.21 -10.13 5.32
CA PHE A 20 -3.28 -8.77 5.85
C PHE A 20 -4.27 -7.90 5.06
N LEU A 21 -4.18 -7.89 3.72
CA LEU A 21 -5.10 -7.16 2.85
C LEU A 21 -6.54 -7.66 2.98
N MET A 22 -6.75 -8.98 3.03
CA MET A 22 -8.07 -9.55 3.22
C MET A 22 -8.70 -9.12 4.55
N GLY A 23 -7.89 -9.08 5.62
CA GLY A 23 -8.34 -8.58 6.91
C GLY A 23 -8.63 -7.09 6.95
N LEU A 24 -7.90 -6.27 6.18
CA LEU A 24 -8.21 -4.84 6.00
C LEU A 24 -9.61 -4.66 5.39
N ILE A 25 -9.95 -5.47 4.38
CA ILE A 25 -11.26 -5.43 3.71
C ILE A 25 -12.38 -5.93 4.64
N TRP A 26 -12.17 -7.06 5.32
CA TRP A 26 -13.24 -7.75 6.04
C TRP A 26 -13.64 -7.05 7.36
N GLN A 27 -12.69 -6.43 8.06
CA GLN A 27 -12.96 -5.81 9.37
C GLN A 27 -13.69 -4.44 9.31
N TYR A 28 -14.04 -3.93 8.13
CA TYR A 28 -14.66 -2.61 7.97
C TYR A 28 -16.00 -2.44 8.73
N LYS A 29 -16.71 -3.55 9.00
CA LYS A 29 -18.11 -3.51 9.48
C LYS A 29 -18.32 -3.93 10.95
N SER A 30 -17.30 -4.43 11.65
CA SER A 30 -17.49 -4.97 13.00
C SER A 30 -17.63 -3.85 14.05
N LYS A 31 -18.83 -3.71 14.63
CA LYS A 31 -19.13 -2.79 15.73
C LYS A 31 -18.80 -3.37 17.11
N GLU A 32 -18.18 -4.55 17.17
CA GLU A 32 -18.06 -5.27 18.44
C GLU A 32 -16.92 -4.70 19.31
N SER A 33 -17.27 -4.45 20.57
CA SER A 33 -16.36 -4.02 21.64
C SER A 33 -15.41 -5.18 21.96
N TYR A 34 -14.31 -5.23 21.22
CA TYR A 34 -13.37 -6.34 21.27
C TYR A 34 -12.51 -6.26 22.54
N GLN A 35 -12.50 -7.35 23.31
CA GLN A 35 -11.81 -7.46 24.59
C GLN A 35 -10.35 -6.97 24.52
N LYS A 36 -9.98 -6.09 25.47
CA LYS A 36 -8.59 -5.78 25.86
C LYS A 36 -7.93 -7.03 26.44
N GLY A 37 -7.67 -8.03 25.60
CA GLY A 37 -7.10 -9.31 26.00
C GLY A 37 -5.61 -9.39 25.70
N LEU A 38 -4.93 -10.26 26.46
CA LEU A 38 -3.52 -10.66 26.36
C LEU A 38 -2.98 -10.81 24.91
N LYS A 39 -3.83 -11.22 23.96
CA LYS A 39 -3.51 -11.33 22.53
C LYS A 39 -3.08 -10.00 21.87
N ASN A 40 -3.68 -8.87 22.27
CA ASN A 40 -3.29 -7.56 21.76
C ASN A 40 -1.92 -7.11 22.29
N MET A 41 -1.54 -7.50 23.51
CA MET A 41 -0.24 -7.14 24.10
C MET A 41 0.92 -7.87 23.39
N PHE A 42 0.76 -9.15 23.09
CA PHE A 42 1.77 -9.91 22.33
C PHE A 42 1.95 -9.39 20.91
N CYS A 43 0.86 -9.06 20.21
CA CYS A 43 0.95 -8.52 18.85
C CYS A 43 1.64 -7.15 18.83
N VAL A 44 1.38 -6.30 19.83
CA VAL A 44 2.09 -5.01 19.98
C VAL A 44 3.54 -5.22 20.31
N GLY A 45 3.87 -6.07 21.29
CA GLY A 45 5.25 -6.30 21.71
C GLY A 45 6.10 -6.82 20.56
N ILE A 46 5.61 -7.83 19.84
CA ILE A 46 6.31 -8.37 18.65
C ILE A 46 6.39 -7.31 17.55
N GLY A 47 5.34 -6.51 17.35
CA GLY A 47 5.32 -5.42 16.36
C GLY A 47 6.29 -4.30 16.65
N THR A 48 6.32 -3.80 17.88
CA THR A 48 7.22 -2.73 18.28
C THR A 48 8.67 -3.20 18.23
N ILE A 49 8.96 -4.42 18.71
CA ILE A 49 10.31 -5.00 18.60
C ILE A 49 10.70 -5.15 17.13
N THR A 50 9.82 -5.67 16.28
CA THR A 50 10.10 -5.81 14.84
C THR A 50 10.37 -4.45 14.20
N LEU A 51 9.57 -3.42 14.49
CA LEU A 51 9.79 -2.05 13.98
C LEU A 51 11.09 -1.44 14.47
N ILE A 52 11.45 -1.64 15.74
CA ILE A 52 12.72 -1.17 16.31
C ILE A 52 13.90 -1.88 15.65
N THR A 53 13.82 -3.19 15.44
CA THR A 53 14.82 -3.94 14.67
C THR A 53 14.93 -3.43 13.24
N GLY A 54 13.81 -3.08 12.60
CA GLY A 54 13.77 -2.45 11.27
C GLY A 54 14.45 -1.07 11.23
N LEU A 55 14.24 -0.25 12.26
CA LEU A 55 14.88 1.07 12.39
C LEU A 55 16.39 0.98 12.56
N ILE A 56 16.87 0.03 13.37
CA ILE A 56 18.31 -0.25 13.54
C ILE A 56 18.89 -0.83 12.24
N SER A 57 18.06 -1.54 11.49
CA SER A 57 18.36 -2.17 10.22
C SER A 57 18.34 -1.21 9.02
N LEU A 58 18.05 0.09 9.22
CA LEU A 58 18.12 1.12 8.15
C LEU A 58 19.53 1.30 7.55
N ASN A 59 20.57 0.72 8.16
CA ASN A 59 21.90 0.58 7.57
C ASN A 59 21.98 -0.59 6.54
N GLY A 60 20.83 -1.12 6.12
CA GLY A 60 20.65 -2.52 5.73
C GLY A 60 21.03 -2.90 4.31
N GLU A 61 21.48 -4.15 4.20
CA GLU A 61 21.98 -4.81 3.00
C GLU A 61 21.10 -4.60 1.76
N VAL A 62 21.72 -4.10 0.68
CA VAL A 62 21.10 -3.89 -0.64
C VAL A 62 20.40 -5.15 -1.17
N ASN A 63 20.86 -6.33 -0.74
CA ASN A 63 20.30 -7.64 -1.11
C ASN A 63 18.84 -7.82 -0.67
N VAL A 64 18.45 -7.31 0.51
CA VAL A 64 17.07 -7.44 1.02
C VAL A 64 16.12 -6.57 0.22
N VAL A 65 16.53 -5.34 -0.08
CA VAL A 65 15.75 -4.42 -0.92
C VAL A 65 15.58 -5.00 -2.32
N HIS A 66 16.66 -5.53 -2.91
CA HIS A 66 16.59 -6.19 -4.22
C HIS A 66 15.66 -7.41 -4.20
N TRP A 67 15.74 -8.23 -3.15
CA TRP A 67 14.82 -9.36 -2.95
C TRP A 67 13.36 -8.90 -2.83
N MET A 68 13.07 -7.82 -2.10
CA MET A 68 11.72 -7.26 -2.00
C MET A 68 11.20 -6.83 -3.37
N VAL A 69 12.01 -6.13 -4.17
CA VAL A 69 11.63 -5.71 -5.53
C VAL A 69 11.36 -6.92 -6.43
N GLU A 70 12.20 -7.96 -6.37
CA GLU A 70 11.99 -9.20 -7.13
C GLU A 70 10.71 -9.95 -6.70
N LEU A 71 10.39 -9.91 -5.41
CA LEU A 71 9.16 -10.48 -4.86
C LEU A 71 7.92 -9.83 -5.48
N PHE A 72 7.88 -8.49 -5.55
CA PHE A 72 6.79 -7.75 -6.19
C PHE A 72 6.78 -7.91 -7.71
N SER A 73 7.94 -8.15 -8.32
CA SER A 73 8.07 -8.41 -9.76
C SER A 73 7.71 -9.85 -10.15
N LEU A 74 7.28 -10.69 -9.20
CA LEU A 74 6.93 -12.11 -9.39
C LEU A 74 8.05 -12.97 -10.01
N HIS A 75 9.29 -12.47 -10.01
CA HIS A 75 10.49 -13.13 -10.53
C HIS A 75 11.45 -13.50 -9.38
N SER A 76 10.89 -13.86 -8.22
CA SER A 76 11.69 -14.06 -7.00
C SER A 76 12.47 -15.37 -7.05
N THR A 77 13.80 -15.26 -7.08
CA THR A 77 14.70 -16.43 -7.12
C THR A 77 15.09 -16.91 -5.70
N GLY A 78 14.60 -16.30 -4.62
CA GLY A 78 14.79 -16.72 -3.21
C GLY A 78 16.24 -16.84 -2.71
N LYS A 79 17.23 -16.74 -3.60
CA LYS A 79 18.65 -16.99 -3.38
C LYS A 79 19.32 -15.82 -2.66
N LEU A 80 18.82 -14.61 -2.91
CA LEU A 80 19.28 -13.38 -2.28
C LEU A 80 19.08 -13.41 -0.76
N MET A 81 17.96 -13.95 -0.28
CA MET A 81 17.70 -14.09 1.17
C MET A 81 18.54 -15.18 1.82
N ALA A 82 18.94 -16.23 1.08
CA ALA A 82 19.78 -17.29 1.63
C ALA A 82 21.22 -16.82 1.93
N THR A 83 21.68 -15.75 1.28
CA THR A 83 23.01 -15.17 1.47
C THR A 83 23.02 -13.99 2.47
N THR A 84 21.85 -13.53 2.89
CA THR A 84 21.69 -12.42 3.82
C THR A 84 21.91 -12.86 5.27
N SER A 85 22.36 -11.93 6.12
CA SER A 85 22.55 -12.15 7.55
C SER A 85 21.33 -12.79 8.24
N LEU A 86 21.60 -13.71 9.17
CA LEU A 86 20.56 -14.42 9.93
C LEU A 86 19.62 -13.47 10.70
N LEU A 87 20.13 -12.32 11.15
CA LEU A 87 19.31 -11.33 11.85
C LEU A 87 18.16 -10.82 10.95
N PHE A 88 18.45 -10.58 9.67
CA PHE A 88 17.47 -10.12 8.69
C PHE A 88 16.46 -11.21 8.32
N GLN A 89 16.92 -12.46 8.20
CA GLN A 89 16.05 -13.60 7.97
C GLN A 89 14.99 -13.74 9.08
N ILE A 90 15.42 -13.63 10.35
CA ILE A 90 14.51 -13.67 11.51
C ILE A 90 13.60 -12.45 11.54
N HIS A 91 14.12 -11.26 11.22
CA HIS A 91 13.33 -10.03 11.17
C HIS A 91 12.19 -10.14 10.13
N ILE A 92 12.48 -10.58 8.90
CA ILE A 92 11.47 -10.76 7.86
C ILE A 92 10.45 -11.84 8.24
N LEU A 93 10.87 -12.92 8.90
CA LEU A 93 9.97 -13.96 9.37
C LEU A 93 9.03 -13.44 10.48
N SER A 94 9.56 -12.66 11.42
CA SER A 94 8.78 -11.97 12.46
C SER A 94 7.78 -11.00 11.84
N LEU A 95 8.21 -10.23 10.83
CA LEU A 95 7.34 -9.31 10.09
C LEU A 95 6.20 -10.07 9.38
N CYS A 96 6.49 -11.19 8.72
CA CYS A 96 5.46 -12.01 8.07
C CYS A 96 4.45 -12.57 9.08
N GLY A 97 4.93 -13.11 10.21
CA GLY A 97 4.06 -13.60 11.28
C GLY A 97 3.18 -12.50 11.84
N LEU A 98 3.74 -11.30 12.03
CA LEU A 98 2.99 -10.13 12.46
C LEU A 98 1.90 -9.76 11.47
N LEU A 99 2.20 -9.69 10.16
CA LEU A 99 1.23 -9.37 9.12
C LEU A 99 0.05 -10.36 9.10
N ILE A 100 0.31 -11.65 9.36
CA ILE A 100 -0.74 -12.67 9.46
C ILE A 100 -1.62 -12.46 10.68
N ILE A 101 -1.03 -12.09 11.83
CA ILE A 101 -1.76 -11.93 13.09
C ILE A 101 -2.50 -10.59 13.16
N LEU A 102 -1.92 -9.53 12.60
CA LEU A 102 -2.44 -8.16 12.64
C LEU A 102 -3.93 -8.03 12.27
N PRO A 103 -4.46 -8.64 11.19
CA PRO A 103 -5.86 -8.50 10.81
C PRO A 103 -6.84 -9.09 11.83
N PHE A 104 -6.37 -9.92 12.77
CA PHE A 104 -7.17 -10.48 13.86
C PHE A 104 -7.07 -9.65 15.15
N THR A 105 -6.39 -8.50 15.10
CA THR A 105 -6.22 -7.60 16.23
C THR A 105 -6.94 -6.27 16.05
N GLN A 106 -7.07 -5.52 17.13
CA GLN A 106 -7.69 -4.19 17.13
C GLN A 106 -6.95 -3.15 16.26
N TYR A 107 -5.68 -3.39 15.94
CA TYR A 107 -4.82 -2.44 15.20
C TYR A 107 -5.24 -2.26 13.75
N ILE A 108 -6.02 -3.20 13.20
CA ILE A 108 -6.58 -3.07 11.86
C ILE A 108 -7.46 -1.82 11.71
N LYS A 109 -8.10 -1.35 12.80
CA LYS A 109 -8.92 -0.12 12.78
C LYS A 109 -8.08 1.12 12.50
N LEU A 110 -6.87 1.21 13.06
CA LEU A 110 -5.95 2.32 12.79
C LEU A 110 -5.57 2.35 11.31
N PHE A 111 -5.20 1.19 10.76
CA PHE A 111 -4.88 1.06 9.34
C PHE A 111 -6.07 1.36 8.43
N ASN A 112 -7.28 0.94 8.81
CA ASN A 112 -8.48 1.21 8.04
C ASN A 112 -8.82 2.71 8.01
N ILE A 113 -8.62 3.44 9.11
CA ILE A 113 -8.75 4.91 9.13
C ILE A 113 -7.75 5.54 8.16
N ILE A 114 -6.47 5.15 8.24
CA ILE A 114 -5.42 5.65 7.34
C ILE A 114 -5.77 5.34 5.87
N ALA A 115 -6.17 4.09 5.57
CA ALA A 115 -6.57 3.68 4.23
C ALA A 115 -7.79 4.47 3.72
N SER A 116 -8.78 4.73 4.58
CA SER A 116 -9.95 5.53 4.25
C SER A 116 -9.60 6.99 3.96
N VAL A 117 -8.67 7.58 4.72
CA VAL A 117 -8.18 8.95 4.48
C VAL A 117 -7.45 9.03 3.14
N ILE A 118 -6.56 8.07 2.86
CA ILE A 118 -5.84 7.99 1.58
C ILE A 118 -6.84 7.83 0.43
N PHE A 119 -7.79 6.90 0.54
CA PHE A 119 -8.79 6.66 -0.50
C PHE A 119 -9.65 7.90 -0.77
N THR A 120 -10.12 8.57 0.29
CA THR A 120 -10.91 9.81 0.17
C THR A 120 -10.08 10.92 -0.50
N GLY A 121 -8.81 11.07 -0.12
CA GLY A 121 -7.89 12.01 -0.74
C GLY A 121 -7.68 11.75 -2.24
N VAL A 122 -7.42 10.49 -2.62
CA VAL A 122 -7.24 10.09 -4.02
C VAL A 122 -8.51 10.35 -4.84
N MET A 123 -9.68 9.98 -4.31
CA MET A 123 -10.96 10.24 -4.98
C MET A 123 -11.25 11.73 -5.15
N ALA A 124 -10.88 12.56 -4.16
CA ALA A 124 -10.99 14.02 -4.27
C ALA A 124 -10.11 14.58 -5.39
N VAL A 125 -8.85 14.14 -5.49
CA VAL A 125 -7.92 14.55 -6.57
C VAL A 125 -8.44 14.15 -7.95
N ILE A 126 -8.95 12.92 -8.10
CA ILE A 126 -9.52 12.45 -9.37
C ILE A 126 -10.76 13.28 -9.75
N THR A 127 -11.64 13.57 -8.78
CA THR A 127 -12.85 14.36 -9.01
C THR A 127 -12.49 15.79 -9.39
N PHE A 128 -11.51 16.40 -8.71
CA PHE A 128 -11.01 17.73 -9.04
C PHE A 128 -10.43 17.78 -10.44
N THR A 129 -9.62 16.78 -10.82
CA THR A 129 -9.04 16.70 -12.17
C THR A 129 -10.12 16.60 -13.25
N LYS A 130 -11.17 15.80 -13.02
CA LYS A 130 -12.31 15.72 -13.95
C LYS A 130 -13.09 17.03 -14.05
N VAL A 131 -13.33 17.70 -12.93
CA VAL A 131 -14.01 19.01 -12.91
C VAL A 131 -13.20 20.05 -13.68
N SER A 132 -11.89 20.18 -13.43
CA SER A 132 -11.03 21.11 -14.16
C SER A 132 -10.97 20.80 -15.65
N LEU A 133 -10.97 19.52 -16.04
CA LEU A 133 -10.97 19.11 -17.45
C LEU A 133 -12.29 19.51 -18.14
N VAL A 134 -13.44 19.31 -17.49
CA VAL A 134 -14.76 19.72 -17.99
C VAL A 134 -14.82 21.24 -18.16
N GLU A 135 -14.36 22.00 -17.16
CA GLU A 135 -14.38 23.46 -17.21
C GLU A 135 -13.48 24.04 -18.31
N LEU A 136 -12.32 23.43 -18.54
CA LEU A 136 -11.43 23.77 -19.66
C LEU A 136 -12.08 23.46 -21.01
N THR A 137 -12.71 22.30 -21.18
CA THR A 137 -13.42 21.98 -22.43
C THR A 137 -14.61 22.91 -22.69
N GLY A 138 -15.37 23.29 -21.65
CA GLY A 138 -16.47 24.26 -21.76
C GLY A 138 -15.99 25.65 -22.19
N ARG A 139 -14.87 26.13 -21.63
CA ARG A 139 -14.24 27.40 -22.04
C ARG A 139 -13.75 27.37 -23.49
N VAL A 140 -13.14 26.28 -23.94
CA VAL A 140 -12.67 26.14 -25.34
C VAL A 140 -13.84 26.14 -26.33
N VAL A 141 -14.96 25.48 -26.00
CA VAL A 141 -16.17 25.50 -26.83
C VAL A 141 -16.81 26.90 -26.86
N GLY A 142 -16.87 27.59 -25.72
CA GLY A 142 -17.39 28.96 -25.63
C GLY A 142 -16.60 29.96 -26.48
N ILE A 143 -15.26 29.87 -26.48
CA ILE A 143 -14.39 30.71 -27.30
C ILE A 143 -14.61 30.44 -28.80
N LYS A 144 -14.79 29.16 -29.19
CA LYS A 144 -15.06 28.80 -30.60
C LYS A 144 -16.38 29.35 -31.11
N HIS A 145 -17.41 29.44 -30.25
CA HIS A 145 -18.69 30.04 -30.62
C HIS A 145 -18.60 31.56 -30.78
N HIS A 146 -17.85 32.22 -29.89
CA HIS A 146 -17.68 33.67 -29.91
C HIS A 146 -16.86 34.19 -31.13
N ILE A 147 -15.97 33.35 -31.68
CA ILE A 147 -15.20 33.66 -32.89
C ILE A 147 -16.05 33.46 -34.17
N LYS A 148 -17.02 32.52 -34.18
CA LYS A 148 -17.83 32.22 -35.37
C LYS A 148 -18.95 33.25 -35.63
N THR A 149 -19.31 34.06 -34.64
CA THR A 149 -20.40 35.04 -34.73
C THR A 149 -19.94 36.49 -34.89
N LYS A 150 -18.67 36.74 -35.23
CA LYS A 150 -18.21 38.09 -35.58
C LYS A 150 -18.36 38.28 -37.09
N PRO A 151 -19.47 38.88 -37.59
CA PRO A 151 -19.59 39.18 -39.01
C PRO A 151 -18.50 40.17 -39.42
N GLU A 152 -17.90 39.90 -40.57
CA GLU A 152 -16.92 40.73 -41.26
C GLU A 152 -17.55 42.09 -41.61
N ALA A 153 -17.54 43.02 -40.66
CA ALA A 153 -17.83 44.43 -40.93
C ALA A 153 -16.54 45.11 -41.43
N VAL A 154 -16.00 44.67 -42.56
CA VAL A 154 -14.97 45.41 -43.31
C VAL A 154 -15.16 45.10 -44.80
N LYS A 155 -15.93 45.97 -45.48
CA LYS A 155 -15.68 46.47 -46.85
C LYS A 155 -16.90 47.28 -47.31
N GLU A 156 -16.91 48.56 -46.96
CA GLU A 156 -17.42 49.61 -47.84
C GLU A 156 -16.49 50.82 -47.71
N PHE A 157 -15.56 50.90 -48.66
CA PHE A 157 -14.93 52.12 -49.18
C PHE A 157 -14.80 51.92 -50.68
#